data_AF-A0A359KEK2-F1
#
_entry.id   AF-A0A359KEK2-F1
#
_cell.length_a   1.000
_cell.length_b   1.000
_cell.length_c   1.000
_cell.angle_alpha   90.00
_cell.angle_beta   90.00
_cell.angle_gamma   90.00
#
_symmetry.space_group_name_H-M   'P 1'
#
loop_
_entity.id
_entity.type
_entity.pdbx_description
1 polymer ?
#
loop_
_entity_poly.entity_id
_entity_poly.type
_entity_poly.pdbx_seq_one_letter_code
_entity_poly.pdbx_strand_id
1 'polypeptide(L)'
;GFERVAGYRLTEATFKWGALRIVPCFAYGCALYLVYRRAPLLRAGLLALAAAVVTALSASLMSWDGITVLSGGLLILALASIPANKAGVLGSAPAVYLGEISYAVYMLCAPWQILAVNVAARLTGAEDKQLPLVLWLAIIAGLIVAAAIVHQLIERPARRFLRGWAAKRRSSVDQPGKQSETVLQHSDPIV
;
A
#
# COMPACT_ATOMS: atom_id res chain seq x y z
N GLY A 1 20.12 -6.59 29.75
CA GLY A 1 20.66 -5.36 29.16
C GLY A 1 21.22 -5.66 27.78
N PHE A 2 20.40 -5.49 26.73
CA PHE A 2 20.80 -5.73 25.33
C PHE A 2 21.69 -4.60 24.80
N GLU A 3 21.50 -3.38 25.32
CA GLU A 3 22.30 -2.19 25.00
C GLU A 3 23.78 -2.34 25.43
N ARG A 4 24.05 -3.08 26.52
CA ARG A 4 25.42 -3.40 26.98
C ARG A 4 26.16 -4.40 26.09
N VAL A 5 25.45 -5.18 25.29
CA VAL A 5 26.04 -6.21 24.41
C VAL A 5 26.12 -5.72 22.96
N ALA A 6 25.15 -4.91 22.52
CA ALA A 6 25.04 -4.47 21.14
C ALA A 6 25.55 -3.04 20.86
N GLY A 7 25.70 -2.17 21.87
CA GLY A 7 26.21 -0.80 21.69
C GLY A 7 25.25 0.19 21.01
N TYR A 8 24.03 -0.22 20.66
CA TYR A 8 23.00 0.63 20.03
C TYR A 8 21.61 0.35 20.63
N ARG A 9 20.69 1.33 20.55
CA ARG A 9 19.31 1.18 21.03
C ARG A 9 18.50 0.24 20.12
N LEU A 10 17.57 -0.54 20.68
CA LEU A 10 16.71 -1.48 19.92
C LEU A 10 15.97 -0.82 18.74
N THR A 11 15.64 0.47 18.86
CA THR A 11 15.03 1.26 17.77
C THR A 11 15.93 1.41 16.55
N GLU A 12 17.25 1.42 16.70
CA GLU A 12 18.23 1.47 15.60
C GLU A 12 18.44 0.10 14.93
N ALA A 13 18.25 -1.00 15.67
CA ALA A 13 18.37 -2.35 15.13
C ALA A 13 17.27 -2.68 14.10
N THR A 14 16.05 -2.15 14.29
CA THR A 14 14.94 -2.23 13.33
C THR A 14 15.26 -1.48 12.03
N PHE A 15 15.95 -0.33 12.12
CA PHE A 15 16.36 0.45 10.95
C PHE A 15 17.51 -0.20 10.17
N LYS A 16 18.47 -0.84 10.85
CA LYS A 16 19.64 -1.45 10.17
C LYS A 16 19.32 -2.74 9.42
N TRP A 17 18.33 -3.52 9.84
CA TRP A 17 17.93 -4.78 9.19
C TRP A 17 16.65 -4.68 8.34
N GLY A 18 15.85 -3.63 8.53
CA GLY A 18 14.62 -3.40 7.77
C GLY A 18 14.87 -3.25 6.28
N ALA A 19 15.87 -2.45 5.88
CA ALA A 19 16.24 -2.26 4.47
C ALA A 19 16.61 -3.58 3.76
N LEU A 20 17.35 -4.45 4.45
CA LEU A 20 17.78 -5.74 3.92
C LEU A 20 16.60 -6.70 3.66
N ARG A 21 15.48 -6.55 4.38
CA ARG A 21 14.25 -7.34 4.14
C ARG A 21 13.35 -6.72 3.08
N ILE A 22 13.34 -5.38 2.96
CA ILE A 22 12.52 -4.65 1.99
C ILE A 22 12.96 -4.97 0.56
N VAL A 23 14.27 -5.00 0.29
CA VAL A 23 14.81 -5.20 -1.06
C VAL A 23 14.38 -6.56 -1.67
N PRO A 24 14.55 -7.70 -0.98
CA PRO A 24 14.07 -9.00 -1.48
C PRO A 24 12.55 -9.05 -1.65
N CYS A 25 11.78 -8.49 -0.71
CA CYS A 25 10.31 -8.45 -0.80
C CYS A 25 9.85 -7.62 -2.01
N PHE A 26 10.52 -6.50 -2.27
CA PHE A 26 10.24 -5.65 -3.42
C PHE A 26 10.60 -6.33 -4.74
N ALA A 27 11.77 -6.97 -4.80
CA ALA A 27 12.19 -7.75 -5.96
C ALA A 27 11.22 -8.91 -6.25
N TYR A 28 10.76 -9.60 -5.20
CA TYR A 28 9.75 -10.65 -5.30
C TYR A 28 8.42 -10.10 -5.84
N GLY A 29 7.96 -8.94 -5.35
CA GLY A 29 6.79 -8.26 -5.90
C GLY A 29 6.94 -7.90 -7.38
N CYS A 30 8.12 -7.41 -7.80
CA CYS A 30 8.41 -7.13 -9.20
C CYS A 30 8.39 -8.39 -10.06
N ALA A 31 8.95 -9.50 -9.56
CA ALA A 31 8.93 -10.79 -10.24
C ALA A 31 7.48 -11.28 -10.43
N LEU A 32 6.65 -11.22 -9.40
CA LEU A 32 5.23 -11.56 -9.48
C LEU A 32 4.48 -10.68 -10.49
N TYR A 33 4.78 -9.38 -10.54
CA TYR A 33 4.18 -8.47 -11.52
C TYR A 33 4.55 -8.85 -12.97
N LEU A 34 5.80 -9.24 -13.22
CA LEU A 34 6.21 -9.72 -14.55
C LEU A 34 5.53 -11.04 -14.92
N VAL A 35 5.33 -11.94 -13.95
CA VAL A 35 4.57 -13.18 -14.13
C VAL A 35 3.12 -12.88 -14.50
N TYR A 36 2.47 -11.98 -13.75
CA TYR A 36 1.11 -11.52 -14.02
C TYR A 36 0.93 -11.01 -15.44
N ARG A 37 1.89 -10.19 -15.92
CA ARG A 37 1.85 -9.59 -17.25
C ARG A 37 1.98 -10.62 -18.38
N ARG A 38 2.64 -11.76 -18.13
CA ARG A 38 2.83 -12.83 -19.11
C ARG A 38 1.66 -13.81 -19.15
N ALA A 39 1.11 -14.19 -18.00
CA ALA A 39 -0.03 -15.08 -17.94
C ALA A 39 -0.84 -14.86 -16.64
N PRO A 40 -2.12 -14.48 -16.72
CA PRO A 40 -2.98 -14.49 -15.55
C PRO A 40 -3.19 -15.93 -15.06
N LEU A 41 -3.32 -16.11 -13.74
CA LEU A 41 -3.43 -17.45 -13.15
C LEU A 41 -4.76 -18.14 -13.52
N LEU A 42 -4.66 -19.38 -14.00
CA LEU A 42 -5.82 -20.27 -14.13
C LEU A 42 -6.39 -20.57 -12.74
N ARG A 43 -7.71 -20.48 -12.57
CA ARG A 43 -8.41 -20.70 -11.28
C ARG A 43 -7.97 -19.75 -10.15
N ALA A 44 -7.68 -18.49 -10.52
CA ALA A 44 -7.29 -17.40 -9.62
C ALA A 44 -8.05 -17.35 -8.28
N GLY A 45 -9.38 -17.54 -8.27
CA GLY A 45 -10.17 -17.50 -7.04
C GLY A 45 -9.84 -18.62 -6.04
N LEU A 46 -9.58 -19.84 -6.53
CA LEU A 46 -9.27 -21.00 -5.68
C LEU A 46 -7.85 -20.89 -5.13
N LEU A 47 -6.92 -20.40 -5.95
CA LEU A 47 -5.56 -20.07 -5.53
C LEU A 47 -5.53 -18.93 -4.51
N ALA A 48 -6.37 -17.90 -4.67
CA ALA A 48 -6.50 -16.82 -3.70
C ALA A 48 -7.01 -17.35 -2.36
N LEU A 49 -8.03 -18.20 -2.35
CA LEU A 49 -8.55 -18.79 -1.12
C LEU A 49 -7.51 -19.66 -0.43
N ALA A 50 -6.84 -20.55 -1.18
CA ALA A 50 -5.77 -21.38 -0.64
C ALA A 50 -4.63 -20.53 -0.05
N ALA A 51 -4.18 -19.51 -0.78
CA ALA A 51 -3.13 -18.61 -0.33
C ALA A 51 -3.54 -17.80 0.91
N ALA A 52 -4.80 -17.36 1.00
CA ALA A 52 -5.33 -16.67 2.17
C ALA A 52 -5.35 -17.57 3.41
N VAL A 53 -5.80 -18.82 3.27
CA VAL A 53 -5.80 -19.80 4.37
C VAL A 53 -4.38 -20.08 4.83
N VAL A 54 -3.44 -20.32 3.89
CA VAL A 54 -2.03 -20.56 4.24
C VAL A 54 -1.43 -19.35 4.94
N THR A 55 -1.70 -18.12 4.46
CA THR A 55 -1.20 -16.88 5.10
C THR A 55 -1.76 -16.73 6.52
N ALA A 56 -3.05 -17.01 6.72
CA ALA A 56 -3.69 -16.88 8.03
C ALA A 56 -3.17 -17.93 9.02
N LEU A 57 -3.00 -19.18 8.57
CA LEU A 57 -2.43 -20.26 9.38
C LEU A 57 -0.96 -20.03 9.68
N SER A 58 -0.19 -19.55 8.71
CA SER A 58 1.23 -19.28 8.89
C SER A 58 1.46 -18.16 9.89
N ALA A 59 0.61 -17.13 9.87
CA ALA A 59 0.61 -16.03 10.83
C ALA A 59 0.15 -16.47 12.24
N SER A 60 -0.89 -17.31 12.35
CA SER A 60 -1.42 -17.75 13.64
C SER A 60 -0.51 -18.76 14.36
N LEU A 61 0.19 -19.61 13.60
CA LEU A 61 1.12 -20.60 14.13
C LEU A 61 2.53 -20.04 14.36
N MET A 62 2.73 -18.73 14.11
CA MET A 62 4.03 -18.05 14.21
C MET A 62 5.15 -18.81 13.46
N SER A 63 4.77 -19.34 12.31
CA SER A 63 5.63 -20.16 11.45
C SER A 63 6.69 -19.31 10.74
N TRP A 64 7.57 -19.95 9.97
CA TRP A 64 8.64 -19.26 9.27
C TRP A 64 8.11 -18.12 8.36
N ASP A 65 8.59 -16.89 8.60
CA ASP A 65 8.19 -15.67 7.88
C ASP A 65 8.20 -15.83 6.35
N GLY A 66 9.11 -16.63 5.80
CA GLY A 66 9.21 -16.89 4.36
C GLY A 66 7.92 -17.48 3.77
N ILE A 67 7.24 -18.37 4.50
CA ILE A 67 5.99 -18.99 4.06
C ILE A 67 4.88 -17.94 3.97
N THR A 68 4.78 -17.06 4.98
CA THR A 68 3.81 -15.96 5.00
C THR A 68 4.07 -14.97 3.87
N VAL A 69 5.33 -14.65 3.58
CA VAL A 69 5.70 -13.74 2.47
C VAL A 69 5.37 -14.34 1.11
N LEU A 70 5.71 -15.61 0.88
CA LEU A 70 5.45 -16.31 -0.39
C LEU A 70 3.94 -16.51 -0.61
N SER A 71 3.21 -16.95 0.41
CA SER A 71 1.76 -17.12 0.34
C SER A 71 1.04 -15.78 0.20
N GLY A 72 1.48 -14.73 0.88
CA GLY A 72 0.97 -13.37 0.70
C GLY A 72 1.19 -12.83 -0.71
N GLY A 73 2.37 -13.05 -1.30
CA GLY A 73 2.63 -12.69 -2.69
C GLY A 73 1.75 -13.46 -3.68
N LEU A 74 1.59 -14.77 -3.47
CA LEU A 74 0.68 -15.59 -4.27
C LEU A 74 -0.77 -15.12 -4.13
N LEU A 75 -1.21 -14.75 -2.93
CA LEU A 75 -2.53 -14.20 -2.67
C LEU A 75 -2.77 -12.92 -3.49
N ILE A 76 -1.81 -11.99 -3.48
CA ILE A 76 -1.90 -10.73 -4.24
C ILE A 76 -1.98 -11.03 -5.75
N LEU A 77 -1.11 -11.92 -6.25
CA LEU A 77 -1.09 -12.31 -7.67
C LEU A 77 -2.40 -12.99 -8.10
N ALA A 78 -2.92 -13.87 -7.25
CA ALA A 78 -4.19 -14.56 -7.47
C ALA A 78 -5.36 -13.57 -7.49
N LEU A 79 -5.44 -12.65 -6.53
CA LEU A 79 -6.47 -11.61 -6.50
C LEU A 79 -6.39 -10.69 -7.73
N ALA A 80 -5.19 -10.29 -8.15
CA ALA A 80 -4.99 -9.48 -9.36
C ALA A 80 -5.41 -10.20 -10.65
N SER A 81 -5.40 -11.54 -10.64
CA SER A 81 -5.81 -12.38 -11.77
C SER A 81 -7.32 -12.65 -11.81
N ILE A 82 -8.10 -12.21 -10.81
CA ILE A 82 -9.56 -12.34 -10.81
C ILE A 82 -10.16 -11.26 -11.74
N PRO A 83 -10.95 -11.63 -12.76
CA PRO A 83 -11.62 -10.66 -13.61
C PRO A 83 -12.56 -9.77 -12.78
N ALA A 84 -12.62 -8.47 -13.08
CA ALA A 84 -13.46 -7.51 -12.35
C ALA A 84 -14.95 -7.92 -12.30
N ASN A 85 -15.45 -8.60 -13.34
CA ASN A 85 -16.83 -9.12 -13.39
C ASN A 85 -17.10 -10.27 -12.40
N LYS A 86 -16.08 -10.84 -11.77
CA LYS A 86 -16.17 -11.93 -10.79
C LYS A 86 -15.75 -11.52 -9.38
N ALA A 87 -15.59 -10.22 -9.12
CA ALA A 87 -15.07 -9.70 -7.85
C ALA A 87 -16.06 -9.82 -6.66
N GLY A 88 -17.34 -10.16 -6.92
CA GLY A 88 -18.33 -10.44 -5.89
C GLY A 88 -18.53 -9.29 -4.88
N VAL A 89 -18.87 -9.64 -3.63
CA VAL A 89 -19.14 -8.68 -2.54
C VAL A 89 -17.90 -7.85 -2.17
N LEU A 90 -16.70 -8.44 -2.21
CA LEU A 90 -15.45 -7.75 -1.89
C LEU A 90 -15.06 -6.70 -2.94
N GLY A 91 -15.50 -6.87 -4.19
CA GLY A 91 -15.33 -5.87 -5.25
C GLY A 91 -16.37 -4.74 -5.21
N SER A 92 -17.33 -4.77 -4.29
CA SER A 92 -18.38 -3.75 -4.20
C SER A 92 -17.82 -2.40 -3.72
N ALA A 93 -18.42 -1.31 -4.17
CA ALA A 93 -18.05 0.06 -3.76
C ALA A 93 -17.91 0.25 -2.23
N PRO A 94 -18.81 -0.27 -1.36
CA PRO A 94 -18.64 -0.13 0.09
C PRO A 94 -17.47 -0.96 0.64
N ALA A 95 -17.22 -2.17 0.13
CA ALA A 95 -16.10 -3.00 0.57
C ALA A 95 -14.75 -2.37 0.21
N VAL A 96 -14.64 -1.81 -0.99
CA VAL A 96 -13.46 -1.05 -1.43
C VAL A 96 -13.26 0.18 -0.55
N TYR A 97 -14.34 0.91 -0.22
CA TYR A 97 -14.26 2.09 0.65
C TYR A 97 -13.77 1.74 2.07
N LEU A 98 -14.25 0.63 2.64
CA LEU A 98 -13.77 0.15 3.94
C LEU A 98 -12.26 -0.19 3.90
N GLY A 99 -11.79 -0.78 2.81
CA GLY A 99 -10.38 -1.07 2.58
C GLY A 99 -9.53 0.20 2.46
N GLU A 100 -10.04 1.21 1.76
CA GLU A 100 -9.39 2.52 1.64
C GLU A 100 -9.24 3.22 3.00
N ILE A 101 -10.26 3.16 3.86
CA ILE A 101 -10.18 3.70 5.24
C ILE A 101 -9.13 2.92 6.06
N SER A 102 -9.12 1.59 5.95
CA SER A 102 -8.18 0.74 6.69
C SER A 102 -6.72 1.09 6.38
N TYR A 103 -6.44 1.43 5.12
CA TYR A 103 -5.11 1.90 4.71
C TYR A 103 -4.74 3.26 5.34
N ALA A 104 -5.67 4.22 5.34
CA ALA A 104 -5.45 5.52 5.98
C ALA A 104 -5.20 5.39 7.49
N VAL A 105 -5.96 4.52 8.16
CA VAL A 105 -5.76 4.21 9.59
C VAL A 105 -4.37 3.64 9.83
N TYR A 106 -3.93 2.67 9.01
CA TYR A 106 -2.60 2.08 9.15
C TYR A 106 -1.48 3.12 9.04
N MET A 107 -1.57 4.02 8.05
CA MET A 107 -0.56 5.06 7.84
C MET A 107 -0.59 6.15 8.92
N LEU A 108 -1.77 6.46 9.46
CA LEU A 108 -1.93 7.50 10.47
C LEU A 108 -1.68 7.01 11.90
N CYS A 109 -1.75 5.70 12.15
CA CYS A 109 -1.65 5.11 13.48
C CYS A 109 -0.38 5.56 14.23
N ALA A 110 0.79 5.36 13.62
CA ALA A 110 2.07 5.71 14.24
C ALA A 110 2.24 7.23 14.53
N PRO A 111 2.05 8.15 13.56
CA PRO A 111 2.19 9.58 13.83
C PRO A 111 1.11 10.09 14.80
N TRP A 112 -0.12 9.57 14.71
CA TRP A 112 -1.19 9.94 15.63
C TRP A 112 -0.88 9.54 17.07
N GLN A 113 -0.39 8.31 17.29
CA GLN A 113 -0.06 7.85 18.63
C GLN A 113 1.01 8.74 19.28
N ILE A 114 2.04 9.14 18.52
CA ILE A 114 3.09 10.05 19.00
C ILE A 114 2.50 11.42 19.35
N LEU A 115 1.67 11.99 18.47
CA LEU A 115 1.07 13.31 18.67
C LEU A 115 0.11 13.31 19.86
N ALA A 116 -0.80 12.34 19.91
CA ALA A 116 -1.88 12.27 20.88
C ALA A 116 -1.36 12.01 22.30
N VAL A 117 -0.38 11.13 22.46
CA VAL A 117 0.26 10.87 23.77
C VAL A 117 1.03 12.10 24.24
N ASN A 118 1.80 12.76 23.36
CA ASN A 118 2.53 13.97 23.71
C ASN A 118 1.60 15.14 24.11
N VAL A 119 0.49 15.32 23.40
CA VAL A 119 -0.50 16.37 23.75
C VAL A 119 -1.21 16.03 25.06
N ALA A 120 -1.60 14.78 25.26
CA ALA A 120 -2.22 14.31 26.50
C ALA A 120 -1.29 14.50 27.71
N ALA A 121 -0.01 14.17 27.58
CA ALA A 121 0.99 14.37 28.63
C ALA A 121 1.19 15.86 28.95
N ARG A 122 1.24 16.72 27.93
CA ARG A 122 1.35 18.18 28.12
C ARG A 122 0.13 18.82 28.79
N LEU A 123 -1.08 18.33 28.50
CA LEU A 123 -2.31 18.88 29.07
C LEU A 123 -2.60 18.38 30.49
N THR A 124 -2.19 17.15 30.80
CA THR A 124 -2.45 16.53 32.12
C THR A 124 -1.29 16.70 33.09
N GLY A 125 -0.09 17.09 32.63
CA GLY A 125 1.11 17.21 33.45
C GLY A 125 1.60 15.87 34.04
N ALA A 126 0.98 14.76 33.65
CA ALA A 126 1.29 13.42 34.12
C ALA A 126 2.48 12.83 33.34
N GLU A 127 3.37 12.14 34.04
CA GLU A 127 4.44 11.37 33.39
C GLU A 127 3.86 10.31 32.44
N ASP A 128 4.56 10.09 31.32
CA ASP A 128 4.20 9.44 30.04
C ASP A 128 3.52 8.04 30.07
N LYS A 129 3.09 7.51 31.22
CA LYS A 129 2.54 6.15 31.36
C LYS A 129 1.32 5.99 32.26
N GLN A 130 0.80 7.05 32.87
CA GLN A 130 -0.39 6.98 33.74
C GLN A 130 -1.60 7.71 33.17
N LEU A 131 -1.81 7.63 31.85
CA LEU A 131 -3.03 8.19 31.25
C LEU A 131 -4.24 7.35 31.68
N PRO A 132 -5.31 7.97 32.23
CA PRO A 132 -6.53 7.26 32.58
C PRO A 132 -7.14 6.55 31.37
N LEU A 133 -7.83 5.42 31.60
CA LEU A 133 -8.53 4.64 30.56
C LEU A 133 -9.42 5.51 29.65
N VAL A 134 -10.05 6.55 30.21
CA VAL A 134 -10.89 7.50 29.47
C VAL A 134 -10.10 8.28 28.42
N LEU A 135 -8.87 8.72 28.74
CA LEU A 135 -8.01 9.40 27.78
C LEU A 135 -7.55 8.46 26.67
N TRP A 136 -7.26 7.20 26.99
CA TRP A 136 -6.94 6.18 25.98
C TRP A 136 -8.10 5.93 25.02
N LEU A 137 -9.33 5.83 25.52
CA LEU A 137 -10.53 5.73 24.69
C LEU A 137 -10.71 6.96 23.81
N ALA A 138 -10.45 8.17 24.34
CA ALA A 138 -10.50 9.41 23.57
C ALA A 138 -9.42 9.46 22.48
N ILE A 139 -8.21 8.96 22.74
CA ILE A 139 -7.12 8.87 21.75
C ILE A 139 -7.48 7.89 20.63
N ILE A 140 -8.09 6.74 20.94
CA ILE A 140 -8.55 5.75 19.96
C ILE A 140 -9.71 6.31 19.13
N ALA A 141 -10.72 6.92 19.78
CA ALA A 141 -11.83 7.55 19.07
C ALA A 141 -11.33 8.69 18.17
N GLY A 142 -10.38 9.49 18.67
CA GLY A 142 -9.71 10.54 17.92
C GLY A 142 -8.93 10.01 16.72
N LEU A 143 -8.29 8.84 16.82
CA LEU A 143 -7.61 8.19 15.70
C LEU A 143 -8.59 7.87 14.57
N ILE A 144 -9.76 7.31 14.89
CA ILE A 144 -10.78 6.94 13.90
C ILE A 144 -11.29 8.21 13.19
N VAL A 145 -11.56 9.28 13.95
CA VAL A 145 -12.02 10.56 13.40
C VAL A 145 -10.93 11.22 12.56
N ALA A 146 -9.69 11.28 13.04
CA ALA A 146 -8.57 11.86 12.32
C ALA A 146 -8.26 11.08 11.04
N ALA A 147 -8.30 9.74 11.08
CA ALA A 147 -8.14 8.90 9.91
C ALA A 147 -9.24 9.14 8.88
N ALA A 148 -10.50 9.26 9.31
CA ALA A 148 -11.61 9.59 8.42
C ALA A 148 -11.44 10.96 7.76
N ILE A 149 -11.03 11.98 8.53
CA ILE A 149 -10.80 13.35 8.05
C ILE A 149 -9.66 13.39 7.02
N VAL A 150 -8.50 12.81 7.35
CA VAL A 150 -7.33 12.73 6.47
C VAL A 150 -7.66 11.97 5.18
N HIS A 151 -8.38 10.86 5.31
CA HIS A 151 -8.76 10.06 4.16
C HIS A 151 -9.68 10.83 3.19
N GLN A 152 -10.65 11.58 3.72
CA GLN A 152 -11.56 12.36 2.89
C GLN A 152 -10.92 13.63 2.30
N LEU A 153 -10.10 14.35 3.07
CA LEU A 153 -9.52 15.63 2.66
C LEU A 153 -8.26 15.51 1.82
N ILE A 154 -7.47 14.46 2.00
CA ILE A 154 -6.15 14.35 1.37
C ILE A 154 -6.13 13.20 0.36
N GLU A 155 -6.55 12.01 0.79
CA GLU A 155 -6.33 10.82 -0.02
C GLU A 155 -7.27 10.74 -1.22
N ARG A 156 -8.57 10.99 -1.05
CA ARG A 156 -9.54 11.05 -2.16
C ARG A 156 -9.19 12.08 -3.24
N PRO A 157 -8.87 13.35 -2.91
CA PRO A 157 -8.51 14.34 -3.94
C PRO A 157 -7.15 14.06 -4.57
N ALA A 158 -6.14 13.66 -3.79
CA ALA A 158 -4.83 13.32 -4.35
C ALA A 158 -4.91 12.13 -5.32
N ARG A 159 -5.71 11.10 -4.97
CA ARG A 159 -5.95 9.93 -5.84
C ARG A 159 -6.64 10.31 -7.14
N ARG A 160 -7.61 11.23 -7.11
CA ARG A 160 -8.26 11.77 -8.33
C ARG A 160 -7.27 12.56 -9.18
N PHE A 161 -6.45 13.41 -8.56
CA PHE A 161 -5.45 14.21 -9.26
C PHE A 161 -4.40 13.33 -9.96
N LEU A 162 -3.83 12.35 -9.24
CA LEU A 162 -2.83 11.41 -9.78
C LEU A 162 -3.40 10.53 -10.90
N ARG A 163 -4.63 10.05 -10.77
CA ARG A 163 -5.31 9.29 -11.85
C ARG A 163 -5.52 10.15 -13.09
N GLY A 164 -5.95 11.40 -12.93
CA GLY A 164 -6.10 12.35 -14.04
C GLY A 164 -4.77 12.66 -14.74
N TRP A 165 -3.71 12.86 -13.96
CA TRP A 165 -2.37 13.10 -14.49
C TRP A 165 -1.78 11.89 -15.23
N ALA A 166 -1.95 10.69 -14.68
CA ALA A 166 -1.51 9.44 -15.30
C ALA A 166 -2.32 9.08 -16.57
N ALA A 167 -3.59 9.47 -16.64
CA ALA A 167 -4.42 9.33 -17.85
C ALA A 167 -3.90 10.28 -18.94
N LYS A 168 -3.69 11.57 -18.62
CA LYS A 168 -3.16 12.58 -19.54
C LYS A 168 -1.79 12.20 -20.13
N ARG A 169 -0.90 11.62 -19.31
CA ARG A 169 0.41 11.13 -19.77
C ARG A 169 0.30 9.91 -20.69
N ARG A 170 -0.61 8.97 -20.42
CA ARG A 170 -0.83 7.82 -21.30
C ARG A 170 -1.39 8.24 -22.66
N SER A 171 -2.33 9.17 -22.70
CA SER A 171 -2.86 9.74 -23.95
C SER A 171 -1.79 10.43 -24.79
N SER A 172 -0.76 11.02 -24.17
CA SER A 172 0.34 11.68 -24.87
C SER A 172 1.39 10.71 -25.42
N VAL A 173 1.52 9.51 -24.84
CA VAL A 173 2.43 8.46 -25.31
C VAL A 173 1.78 7.59 -26.38
N ASP A 174 0.45 7.47 -26.36
CA ASP A 174 -0.34 6.68 -27.31
C ASP A 174 -0.81 7.49 -28.53
N GLN A 175 -0.31 8.73 -28.73
CA GLN A 175 -0.46 9.44 -30.00
C GLN A 175 0.60 8.93 -30.98
N PRO A 176 0.26 8.10 -31.99
CA PRO A 176 1.16 7.85 -33.10
C PRO A 176 1.39 9.17 -33.84
N GLY A 177 2.65 9.38 -34.26
CA GLY A 177 3.17 10.67 -34.67
C GLY A 177 2.25 11.47 -35.61
N LYS A 178 1.75 12.59 -35.10
CA LYS A 178 1.30 13.70 -35.93
C LYS A 178 2.50 14.62 -36.17
N GLN A 179 3.53 14.09 -36.84
CA GLN A 179 4.67 14.87 -37.33
C GLN A 179 4.52 15.08 -38.83
N SER A 180 4.08 16.30 -39.16
CA SER A 180 4.38 17.05 -40.36
C SER A 180 4.60 16.26 -41.67
N GLU A 181 3.54 16.13 -42.46
CA GLU A 181 3.67 16.26 -43.91
C GLU A 181 4.15 17.69 -44.21
N THR A 182 5.46 17.91 -44.11
CA THR A 182 6.11 19.02 -44.81
C THR A 182 6.06 18.65 -46.28
N VAL A 183 5.09 19.26 -46.97
CA VAL A 183 4.95 19.31 -48.42
C VAL A 183 6.32 19.49 -49.06
N LEU A 184 6.90 18.42 -49.58
CA LEU A 184 8.01 18.50 -50.51
C LEU A 184 7.41 19.02 -51.82
N GLN A 185 7.52 20.35 -52.03
CA GLN A 185 7.32 20.94 -53.34
C GLN A 185 8.21 20.19 -54.34
N HIS A 186 7.56 19.63 -55.35
CA HIS A 186 8.20 19.08 -56.52
C HIS A 186 8.83 20.24 -57.29
N SER A 187 10.16 20.27 -57.36
CA SER A 187 10.88 21.17 -58.25
C SER A 187 10.79 20.60 -59.66
N ASP A 188 10.13 21.31 -60.56
CA ASP A 188 10.13 20.98 -61.99
C ASP A 188 11.58 21.01 -62.54
N PRO A 189 11.98 20.03 -63.36
CA PRO A 189 13.25 20.11 -64.08
C PRO A 189 13.13 21.12 -65.22
N ILE A 190 14.06 22.06 -65.23
CA ILE A 190 14.41 22.91 -66.37
C ILE A 190 15.11 22.02 -67.42
N VAL A 191 14.74 22.25 -68.68
CA VAL A 191 15.22 21.70 -69.98
C VAL A 191 14.46 20.49 -70.52
#